data_AF-G3JS33-F1
#
_entry.id   AF-G3JS33-F1
#
_cell.length_a   1.000
_cell.length_b   1.000
_cell.length_c   1.000
_cell.angle_alpha   90.00
_cell.angle_beta   90.00
_cell.angle_gamma   90.00
#
_symmetry.space_group_name_H-M   'P 1'
#
loop_
_entity.id
_entity.type
_entity.pdbx_description
1 polymer ?
#
loop_
_entity_poly.entity_id
_entity_poly.type
_entity_poly.pdbx_seq_one_letter_code
_entity_poly.pdbx_strand_id
1 'polypeptide(L)'
;MIFASVALVLATQLVAKASASPTSSAAAGVSRRSPLGISLPPLIPAIPGVTEALNDLAPPLPILQLPTPALDSPPFETKDIKAKKIGYIWTGAGDNHHKDFLAAISLDDDTFGEFLHIADVPTSGNSPHHLGTSLDGKTLVGGGLLSLLKTQDTAFYWDSSDPYHPKFQHSNRAVLSSITDEIRALPGGGFLITYMGSAVGTSPGRLVETDGYGNILHEWPEDVDGTLNILGEQFSPHGLSVDFEKNLILTSDFVVPLSILKPVSALGIQKANTLRLWTLNNRKIISTITIPDGQGIQDVKFIPGNPESAAIATAVKNGQVWIIYPFRKDAKGKQGVAELLYDLGPKAKESVAIYSDISDDGKFAYFTLTLGNHVAALDISDLKNVKRLDDPNQQQPIIGPHYVKISPDKKNLLVCGYFVQAGDISVLNTPGDYKVHWIDILDNGALSFNRTIDFESIFTRTRGGARPHSAVIFDLTDPNHPVYY
;
A
#
# COMPACT_ATOMS: atom_id res chain seq x y z
N MET A 1 -30.22 -76.05 -12.10
CA MET A 1 -31.07 -75.82 -13.29
C MET A 1 -30.70 -74.43 -13.80
N ILE A 2 -30.47 -74.11 -15.07
CA ILE A 2 -30.47 -74.81 -16.37
C ILE A 2 -29.90 -73.75 -17.35
N PHE A 3 -28.86 -74.10 -18.14
CA PHE A 3 -28.33 -73.49 -19.39
C PHE A 3 -28.25 -71.94 -19.55
N ALA A 4 -27.15 -71.27 -19.96
CA ALA A 4 -25.92 -71.58 -20.72
C ALA A 4 -26.02 -71.62 -22.28
N SER A 5 -25.15 -70.84 -22.93
CA SER A 5 -24.81 -70.80 -24.38
C SER A 5 -25.87 -70.17 -25.32
N VAL A 6 -25.56 -69.47 -26.43
CA VAL A 6 -24.55 -69.60 -27.52
C VAL A 6 -24.21 -68.17 -28.04
N ALA A 7 -22.95 -67.71 -28.23
CA ALA A 7 -21.95 -68.00 -29.30
C ALA A 7 -22.39 -67.59 -30.74
N LEU A 8 -21.54 -67.24 -31.73
CA LEU A 8 -20.11 -66.86 -31.81
C LEU A 8 -19.87 -66.15 -33.18
N VAL A 9 -18.64 -65.62 -33.39
CA VAL A 9 -17.90 -65.36 -34.66
C VAL A 9 -17.89 -63.88 -35.11
N LEU A 10 -16.78 -63.10 -35.05
CA LEU A 10 -15.36 -63.20 -35.48
C LEU A 10 -15.06 -62.71 -36.92
N ALA A 11 -14.22 -61.66 -37.02
CA ALA A 11 -13.06 -61.46 -37.93
C ALA A 11 -12.70 -59.95 -37.97
N THR A 12 -11.61 -59.44 -37.38
CA THR A 12 -10.18 -59.45 -37.82
C THR A 12 -9.97 -58.85 -39.22
N GLN A 13 -9.03 -57.93 -39.51
CA GLN A 13 -7.65 -57.72 -39.01
C GLN A 13 -7.30 -56.20 -38.93
N LEU A 14 -6.38 -55.61 -38.15
CA LEU A 14 -5.02 -55.90 -37.58
C LEU A 14 -3.86 -55.16 -38.32
N VAL A 15 -3.06 -54.42 -37.53
CA VAL A 15 -1.69 -53.88 -37.77
C VAL A 15 -1.49 -52.64 -38.68
N ALA A 16 -1.09 -51.51 -38.06
CA ALA A 16 0.22 -50.84 -38.30
C ALA A 16 0.51 -49.78 -37.20
N LYS A 17 1.79 -49.63 -36.81
CA LYS A 17 2.26 -48.58 -35.88
C LYS A 17 2.73 -47.35 -36.66
N ALA A 18 2.46 -46.16 -36.15
CA ALA A 18 3.31 -44.98 -36.40
C ALA A 18 3.23 -44.01 -35.21
N SER A 19 4.37 -43.52 -34.76
CA SER A 19 4.53 -42.54 -33.68
C SER A 19 4.60 -41.12 -34.24
N ALA A 20 3.76 -40.20 -33.77
CA ALA A 20 3.98 -38.75 -33.88
C ALA A 20 3.22 -38.00 -32.77
N SER A 21 3.80 -36.88 -32.35
CA SER A 21 3.47 -35.98 -31.23
C SER A 21 1.99 -35.71 -30.92
N PRO A 22 1.60 -35.59 -29.63
CA PRO A 22 0.35 -34.94 -29.28
C PRO A 22 0.48 -33.42 -29.47
N THR A 23 -0.28 -32.87 -30.42
CA THR A 23 -0.50 -31.43 -30.55
C THR A 23 -1.17 -30.87 -29.31
N SER A 24 -0.74 -29.68 -28.88
CA SER A 24 -1.34 -28.92 -27.80
C SER A 24 -2.80 -28.56 -28.09
N SER A 25 -3.68 -28.83 -27.12
CA SER A 25 -4.96 -28.13 -26.98
C SER A 25 -5.07 -27.67 -25.54
N ALA A 26 -5.08 -26.34 -25.35
CA ALA A 26 -5.13 -25.74 -24.03
C ALA A 26 -6.50 -25.96 -23.37
N ALA A 27 -6.51 -26.59 -22.18
CA ALA A 27 -7.62 -26.50 -21.25
C ALA A 27 -7.33 -25.38 -20.26
N ALA A 28 -8.29 -24.48 -20.05
CA ALA A 28 -8.10 -23.25 -19.30
C ALA A 28 -7.64 -23.48 -17.85
N GLY A 29 -6.78 -22.59 -17.36
CA GLY A 29 -6.13 -22.75 -16.07
C GLY A 29 -7.08 -22.60 -14.89
N VAL A 30 -7.34 -23.72 -14.20
CA VAL A 30 -7.66 -23.66 -12.76
C VAL A 30 -6.33 -23.49 -12.03
N SER A 31 -5.97 -22.24 -11.73
CA SER A 31 -4.88 -21.94 -10.80
C SER A 31 -5.13 -22.67 -9.48
N ARG A 32 -4.10 -23.33 -8.95
CA ARG A 32 -4.15 -23.87 -7.58
C ARG A 32 -4.13 -22.69 -6.61
N ARG A 33 -5.31 -22.23 -6.19
CA ARG A 33 -5.44 -21.22 -5.13
C ARG A 33 -4.64 -21.66 -3.90
N SER A 34 -3.82 -20.77 -3.36
CA SER A 34 -3.20 -20.97 -2.04
C SER A 34 -4.29 -21.18 -0.98
N PRO A 35 -4.11 -22.11 -0.01
CA PRO A 35 -5.09 -22.32 1.06
C PRO A 35 -5.26 -21.12 2.00
N LEU A 36 -4.34 -20.14 1.96
CA LEU A 36 -4.38 -18.93 2.79
C LEU A 36 -4.96 -17.71 2.06
N GLY A 37 -5.10 -17.75 0.73
CA GLY A 37 -5.71 -16.69 -0.05
C GLY A 37 -7.19 -16.96 -0.30
N ILE A 38 -8.07 -16.23 0.38
CA ILE A 38 -9.52 -16.33 0.15
C ILE A 38 -9.98 -15.11 -0.65
N SER A 39 -10.83 -15.33 -1.65
CA SER A 39 -11.63 -14.29 -2.28
C SER A 39 -13.08 -14.77 -2.35
N LEU A 40 -13.99 -13.96 -1.82
CA LEU A 40 -15.42 -14.25 -1.71
C LEU A 40 -16.18 -13.37 -2.72
N PRO A 41 -17.20 -13.91 -3.41
CA PRO A 41 -18.10 -13.07 -4.21
C PRO A 41 -18.84 -12.07 -3.30
N PRO A 42 -19.30 -10.92 -3.84
CA PRO A 42 -20.08 -9.97 -3.06
C PRO A 42 -21.34 -10.64 -2.48
N LEU A 43 -21.62 -10.37 -1.21
CA LEU A 43 -22.75 -10.98 -0.48
C LEU A 43 -24.12 -10.61 -1.08
N ILE A 44 -24.21 -9.46 -1.73
CA ILE A 44 -25.40 -8.98 -2.43
C ILE A 44 -25.04 -8.88 -3.93
N PRO A 45 -25.79 -9.50 -4.85
CA PRO A 45 -25.56 -9.36 -6.29
C PRO A 45 -26.02 -8.00 -6.83
N ALA A 46 -25.34 -7.51 -7.87
CA ALA A 46 -25.74 -6.29 -8.57
C ALA A 46 -27.06 -6.50 -9.35
N ILE A 47 -28.02 -5.60 -9.12
CA ILE A 47 -29.32 -5.56 -9.81
C ILE A 47 -29.57 -4.10 -10.23
N PRO A 48 -29.65 -3.78 -11.53
CA PRO A 48 -29.88 -2.41 -12.02
C PRO A 48 -31.20 -1.82 -11.51
N GLY A 49 -31.20 -0.56 -11.11
CA GLY A 49 -32.34 0.16 -10.53
C GLY A 49 -32.67 -0.20 -9.07
N VAL A 50 -32.00 -1.21 -8.50
CA VAL A 50 -32.14 -1.62 -7.09
C VAL A 50 -30.85 -1.36 -6.31
N THR A 51 -29.69 -1.52 -6.95
CA THR A 51 -28.36 -1.33 -6.33
C THR A 51 -28.13 0.12 -5.92
N GLU A 52 -28.56 1.05 -6.76
CA GLU A 52 -28.51 2.50 -6.59
C GLU A 52 -29.33 2.90 -5.35
N ALA A 53 -30.61 2.50 -5.32
CA ALA A 53 -31.52 2.76 -4.20
C ALA A 53 -31.06 2.08 -2.90
N LEU A 54 -30.43 0.90 -2.96
CA LEU A 54 -29.87 0.24 -1.78
C LEU A 54 -28.66 0.97 -1.21
N ASN A 55 -27.78 1.53 -2.06
CA ASN A 55 -26.67 2.37 -1.59
C ASN A 55 -27.20 3.64 -0.90
N ASP A 56 -28.21 4.31 -1.47
CA ASP A 56 -28.78 5.55 -0.90
C ASP A 56 -29.59 5.33 0.39
N LEU A 57 -30.16 4.14 0.60
CA LEU A 57 -31.00 3.80 1.76
C LEU A 57 -30.26 3.01 2.86
N ALA A 58 -29.01 2.61 2.65
CA ALA A 58 -28.22 1.83 3.60
C ALA A 58 -27.76 2.69 4.80
N PRO A 59 -28.24 2.45 6.03
CA PRO A 59 -27.72 3.17 7.18
C PRO A 59 -26.30 2.69 7.52
N PRO A 60 -25.38 3.57 7.93
CA PRO A 60 -24.09 3.17 8.48
C PRO A 60 -24.32 2.42 9.81
N LEU A 61 -24.20 1.10 9.77
CA LEU A 61 -24.14 0.26 10.96
C LEU A 61 -22.82 0.55 11.72
N PRO A 62 -22.77 0.33 13.05
CA PRO A 62 -21.70 0.88 13.88
C PRO A 62 -20.28 0.37 13.60
N ILE A 63 -20.08 -0.70 12.82
CA ILE A 63 -18.73 -1.15 12.41
C ILE A 63 -18.77 -1.74 10.98
N LEU A 64 -19.65 -2.71 10.72
CA LEU A 64 -19.76 -3.38 9.42
C LEU A 64 -20.76 -2.66 8.50
N GLN A 65 -20.29 -2.06 7.42
CA GLN A 65 -21.14 -1.49 6.38
C GLN A 65 -21.91 -2.59 5.63
N LEU A 66 -23.07 -2.23 5.07
CA LEU A 66 -23.79 -3.11 4.16
C LEU A 66 -22.92 -3.37 2.91
N PRO A 67 -22.67 -4.63 2.52
CA PRO A 67 -21.82 -4.98 1.38
C PRO A 67 -22.61 -4.81 0.07
N THR A 68 -22.95 -3.56 -0.25
CA THR A 68 -23.61 -3.19 -1.49
C THR A 68 -22.67 -3.37 -2.69
N PRO A 69 -23.19 -3.79 -3.85
CA PRO A 69 -22.42 -3.79 -5.08
C PRO A 69 -21.96 -2.37 -5.45
N ALA A 70 -20.74 -2.27 -5.98
CA ALA A 70 -20.20 -1.02 -6.49
C ALA A 70 -20.92 -0.56 -7.77
N LEU A 71 -21.13 0.74 -7.90
CA LEU A 71 -21.71 1.34 -9.11
C LEU A 71 -20.66 1.42 -10.23
N ASP A 72 -21.10 1.13 -11.46
CA ASP A 72 -20.30 1.34 -12.66
C ASP A 72 -20.12 2.84 -12.95
N SER A 73 -18.91 3.24 -13.30
CA SER A 73 -18.63 4.59 -13.79
C SER A 73 -18.73 4.66 -15.32
N PRO A 74 -18.97 5.85 -15.91
CA PRO A 74 -18.85 6.04 -17.35
C PRO A 74 -17.48 5.56 -17.88
N PRO A 75 -17.42 4.91 -19.07
CA PRO A 75 -16.16 4.46 -19.65
C PRO A 75 -15.17 5.62 -19.83
N PHE A 76 -13.91 5.38 -19.47
CA PHE A 76 -12.83 6.34 -19.68
C PHE A 76 -12.21 6.16 -21.08
N GLU A 77 -12.10 7.25 -21.85
CA GLU A 77 -11.42 7.24 -23.14
C GLU A 77 -9.90 7.16 -22.93
N THR A 78 -9.34 5.99 -23.24
CA THR A 78 -7.91 5.71 -23.13
C THR A 78 -7.12 6.51 -24.17
N LYS A 79 -6.04 7.16 -23.75
CA LYS A 79 -5.20 8.01 -24.62
C LYS A 79 -3.91 7.28 -25.02
N ASP A 80 -3.64 7.20 -26.32
CA ASP A 80 -2.38 6.63 -26.84
C ASP A 80 -1.22 7.64 -26.75
N ILE A 81 -0.94 8.11 -25.54
CA ILE A 81 0.21 8.98 -25.20
C ILE A 81 1.32 8.07 -24.66
N LYS A 82 2.49 8.10 -25.29
CA LYS A 82 3.70 7.37 -24.83
C LYS A 82 4.56 8.26 -23.93
N ALA A 83 4.01 8.57 -22.75
CA ALA A 83 4.71 9.27 -21.68
C ALA A 83 5.96 8.50 -21.25
N LYS A 84 7.05 9.21 -20.98
CA LYS A 84 8.29 8.65 -20.43
C LYS A 84 8.14 8.44 -18.93
N LYS A 85 7.53 9.37 -18.21
CA LYS A 85 7.19 9.21 -16.79
C LYS A 85 5.70 8.97 -16.62
N ILE A 86 5.36 7.88 -15.94
CA ILE A 86 3.98 7.49 -15.62
C ILE A 86 3.82 7.46 -14.11
N GLY A 87 2.83 8.18 -13.60
CA GLY A 87 2.34 8.01 -12.23
C GLY A 87 1.16 7.04 -12.23
N TYR A 88 1.19 6.01 -11.39
CA TYR A 88 0.01 5.22 -11.07
C TYR A 88 -0.52 5.66 -9.72
N ILE A 89 -1.76 6.14 -9.67
CA ILE A 89 -2.37 6.73 -8.48
C ILE A 89 -3.51 5.84 -8.00
N TRP A 90 -3.35 5.26 -6.80
CA TRP A 90 -4.38 4.42 -6.20
C TRP A 90 -5.44 5.30 -5.53
N THR A 91 -6.69 5.20 -6.02
CA THR A 91 -7.68 6.28 -5.91
C THR A 91 -9.05 5.77 -5.51
N GLY A 92 -9.60 6.32 -4.42
CA GLY A 92 -10.99 6.04 -4.01
C GLY A 92 -12.00 6.88 -4.79
N ALA A 93 -13.19 6.34 -5.03
CA ALA A 93 -14.33 7.14 -5.49
C ALA A 93 -14.78 8.12 -4.40
N GLY A 94 -15.06 9.38 -4.76
CA GLY A 94 -15.43 10.43 -3.80
C GLY A 94 -16.72 10.14 -3.02
N ASP A 95 -17.65 9.41 -3.63
CA ASP A 95 -18.91 8.98 -3.00
C ASP A 95 -18.86 7.62 -2.28
N ASN A 96 -17.78 6.84 -2.40
CA ASN A 96 -17.66 5.45 -1.91
C ASN A 96 -18.74 4.46 -2.44
N HIS A 97 -19.52 4.86 -3.44
CA HIS A 97 -20.55 4.06 -4.10
C HIS A 97 -20.03 3.49 -5.42
N HIS A 98 -19.38 4.34 -6.24
CA HIS A 98 -18.71 3.92 -7.47
C HIS A 98 -17.43 3.12 -7.18
N LYS A 99 -17.02 2.32 -8.16
CA LYS A 99 -15.76 1.54 -8.10
C LYS A 99 -14.55 2.42 -7.80
N ASP A 100 -13.72 1.96 -6.88
CA ASP A 100 -12.38 2.51 -6.68
C ASP A 100 -11.48 2.11 -7.86
N PHE A 101 -10.40 2.86 -8.12
CA PHE A 101 -9.67 2.73 -9.37
C PHE A 101 -8.19 3.09 -9.29
N LEU A 102 -7.40 2.47 -10.15
CA LEU A 102 -6.03 2.87 -10.43
C LEU A 102 -6.03 3.81 -11.64
N ALA A 103 -5.50 5.03 -11.48
CA ALA A 103 -5.30 5.97 -12.58
C ALA A 103 -3.84 5.92 -13.06
N ALA A 104 -3.62 5.72 -14.36
CA ALA A 104 -2.32 5.93 -14.99
C ALA A 104 -2.30 7.33 -15.61
N ILE A 105 -1.36 8.18 -15.21
CA ILE A 105 -1.23 9.59 -15.62
C ILE A 105 0.18 9.87 -16.18
N SER A 106 0.27 10.75 -17.18
CA SER A 106 1.56 11.28 -17.63
C SER A 106 2.12 12.29 -16.61
N LEU A 107 3.41 12.16 -16.33
CA LEU A 107 4.20 13.09 -15.52
C LEU A 107 5.25 13.85 -16.36
N ASP A 108 5.24 13.69 -17.69
CA ASP A 108 6.11 14.41 -18.62
C ASP A 108 5.70 15.89 -18.71
N ASP A 109 6.65 16.82 -18.89
CA ASP A 109 6.39 18.25 -18.87
C ASP A 109 5.42 18.74 -19.96
N ASP A 110 5.33 18.06 -21.10
CA ASP A 110 4.50 18.42 -22.26
C ASP A 110 3.08 17.82 -22.22
N THR A 111 2.86 16.80 -21.40
CA THR A 111 1.60 16.06 -21.26
C THR A 111 1.18 15.91 -19.80
N PHE A 112 1.74 16.73 -18.90
CA PHE A 112 1.56 16.62 -17.45
C PHE A 112 0.08 16.59 -17.04
N GLY A 113 -0.30 15.56 -16.29
CA GLY A 113 -1.66 15.38 -15.79
C GLY A 113 -2.65 14.79 -16.79
N GLU A 114 -2.20 14.44 -18.01
CA GLU A 114 -3.03 13.69 -18.94
C GLU A 114 -3.23 12.25 -18.46
N PHE A 115 -4.50 11.87 -18.28
CA PHE A 115 -4.87 10.51 -17.91
C PHE A 115 -4.72 9.59 -19.14
N LEU A 116 -3.86 8.59 -19.00
CA LEU A 116 -3.56 7.58 -20.01
C LEU A 116 -4.66 6.50 -19.99
N HIS A 117 -4.92 5.97 -18.80
CA HIS A 117 -5.86 4.87 -18.57
C HIS A 117 -6.43 4.89 -17.15
N ILE A 118 -7.58 4.24 -16.96
CA ILE A 118 -8.21 4.00 -15.66
C ILE A 118 -8.60 2.52 -15.56
N ALA A 119 -8.15 1.87 -14.49
CA ALA A 119 -8.47 0.48 -14.19
C ALA A 119 -9.26 0.38 -12.88
N ASP A 120 -10.59 0.30 -13.01
CA ASP A 120 -11.51 0.07 -11.90
C ASP A 120 -11.30 -1.31 -11.24
N VAL A 121 -11.48 -1.40 -9.93
CA VAL A 121 -11.61 -2.68 -9.19
C VAL A 121 -13.11 -3.05 -9.05
N PRO A 122 -13.49 -4.31 -8.76
CA PRO A 122 -14.91 -4.70 -8.72
C PRO A 122 -15.69 -4.21 -7.49
N THR A 123 -15.06 -3.44 -6.59
CA THR A 123 -15.60 -3.01 -5.29
C THR A 123 -15.47 -1.50 -5.07
N SER A 124 -16.21 -0.96 -4.10
CA SER A 124 -16.23 0.46 -3.74
C SER A 124 -16.05 0.67 -2.25
N GLY A 125 -15.55 1.85 -1.85
CA GLY A 125 -15.35 2.18 -0.44
C GLY A 125 -14.28 1.31 0.23
N ASN A 126 -13.31 0.82 -0.54
CA ASN A 126 -12.16 0.09 -0.03
C ASN A 126 -11.23 1.01 0.79
N SER A 127 -11.37 2.33 0.63
CA SER A 127 -10.41 3.35 1.06
C SER A 127 -8.98 3.00 0.62
N PRO A 128 -8.70 3.11 -0.70
CA PRO A 128 -7.35 3.01 -1.24
C PRO A 128 -6.30 3.65 -0.34
N HIS A 129 -5.28 2.87 -0.01
CA HIS A 129 -4.18 3.25 0.88
C HIS A 129 -2.88 3.21 0.09
N HIS A 130 -1.85 2.45 0.49
CA HIS A 130 -0.58 2.41 -0.22
C HIS A 130 -0.59 1.53 -1.48
N LEU A 131 0.37 1.81 -2.37
CA LEU A 131 0.59 1.14 -3.66
C LEU A 131 2.07 0.76 -3.75
N GLY A 132 2.36 -0.42 -4.28
CA GLY A 132 3.71 -0.91 -4.57
C GLY A 132 3.79 -1.57 -5.94
N THR A 133 5.01 -1.71 -6.46
CA THR A 133 5.32 -2.37 -7.74
C THR A 133 6.25 -3.55 -7.54
N SER A 134 6.11 -4.59 -8.35
CA SER A 134 7.15 -5.60 -8.52
C SER A 134 8.42 -4.96 -9.08
N LEU A 135 9.57 -5.56 -8.78
CA LEU A 135 10.88 -5.04 -9.22
C LEU A 135 11.07 -5.08 -10.74
N ASP A 136 10.25 -5.86 -11.46
CA ASP A 136 10.24 -5.95 -12.92
C ASP A 136 9.13 -5.11 -13.57
N GLY A 137 8.38 -4.32 -12.77
CA GLY A 137 7.35 -3.39 -13.24
C GLY A 137 6.09 -4.03 -13.81
N LYS A 138 5.92 -5.35 -13.72
CA LYS A 138 4.79 -6.09 -14.33
C LYS A 138 3.58 -6.30 -13.42
N THR A 139 3.73 -6.08 -12.11
CA THR A 139 2.63 -6.20 -11.16
C THR A 139 2.60 -5.00 -10.24
N LEU A 140 1.46 -4.29 -10.21
CA LEU A 140 1.14 -3.33 -9.16
C LEU A 140 0.26 -4.01 -8.11
N VAL A 141 0.41 -3.63 -6.85
CA VAL A 141 -0.41 -4.10 -5.73
C VAL A 141 -0.77 -2.92 -4.83
N GLY A 142 -2.03 -2.83 -4.42
CA GLY A 142 -2.57 -1.72 -3.62
C GLY A 142 -3.40 -2.20 -2.44
N GLY A 143 -3.23 -1.55 -1.30
CA GLY A 143 -4.00 -1.82 -0.07
C GLY A 143 -5.33 -1.07 -0.05
N GLY A 144 -6.38 -1.68 0.50
CA GLY A 144 -7.64 -1.03 0.81
C GLY A 144 -7.91 -1.03 2.32
N LEU A 145 -7.66 0.11 2.97
CA LEU A 145 -7.66 0.29 4.43
C LEU A 145 -9.00 -0.11 5.08
N LEU A 146 -10.13 0.23 4.44
CA LEU A 146 -11.48 0.08 5.00
C LEU A 146 -12.31 -1.01 4.30
N SER A 147 -11.72 -1.76 3.37
CA SER A 147 -12.36 -2.90 2.66
C SER A 147 -12.98 -3.92 3.63
N LEU A 148 -12.38 -4.09 4.81
CA LEU A 148 -12.90 -4.93 5.88
C LEU A 148 -14.34 -4.58 6.28
N LEU A 149 -14.71 -3.29 6.27
CA LEU A 149 -16.02 -2.84 6.74
C LEU A 149 -17.16 -3.37 5.88
N LYS A 150 -16.92 -3.58 4.57
CA LYS A 150 -17.85 -4.26 3.64
C LYS A 150 -17.51 -5.75 3.45
N THR A 151 -16.63 -6.33 4.28
CA THR A 151 -16.12 -7.70 4.16
C THR A 151 -15.51 -8.01 2.78
N GLN A 152 -14.84 -7.02 2.18
CA GLN A 152 -14.18 -7.12 0.87
C GLN A 152 -12.74 -7.67 1.01
N ASP A 153 -12.14 -7.99 -0.13
CA ASP A 153 -10.71 -8.29 -0.22
C ASP A 153 -9.90 -7.02 0.10
N THR A 154 -8.66 -7.16 0.60
CA THR A 154 -7.88 -6.03 1.14
C THR A 154 -6.65 -5.65 0.33
N ALA A 155 -6.13 -6.56 -0.49
CA ALA A 155 -5.08 -6.29 -1.45
C ALA A 155 -5.59 -6.52 -2.88
N PHE A 156 -5.31 -5.56 -3.76
CA PHE A 156 -5.75 -5.50 -5.15
C PHE A 156 -4.53 -5.53 -6.07
N TYR A 157 -4.57 -6.30 -7.15
CA TYR A 157 -3.43 -6.52 -8.03
C TYR A 157 -3.78 -6.15 -9.47
N TRP A 158 -2.86 -5.47 -10.15
CA TRP A 158 -2.94 -5.14 -11.57
C TRP A 158 -1.75 -5.71 -12.33
N ASP A 159 -2.03 -6.24 -13.52
CA ASP A 159 -1.01 -6.51 -14.54
C ASP A 159 -0.63 -5.18 -15.21
N SER A 160 0.63 -4.78 -15.04
CA SER A 160 1.24 -3.57 -15.63
C SER A 160 2.27 -3.89 -16.70
N SER A 161 2.23 -5.11 -17.29
CA SER A 161 3.10 -5.50 -18.41
C SER A 161 2.94 -4.62 -19.65
N ASP A 162 1.78 -3.98 -19.83
CA ASP A 162 1.62 -2.77 -20.63
C ASP A 162 1.52 -1.57 -19.67
N PRO A 163 2.58 -0.77 -19.50
CA PRO A 163 2.60 0.30 -18.50
C PRO A 163 1.67 1.47 -18.85
N TYR A 164 1.18 1.55 -20.09
CA TYR A 164 0.22 2.57 -20.49
C TYR A 164 -1.23 2.16 -20.16
N HIS A 165 -1.48 0.85 -20.02
CA HIS A 165 -2.82 0.27 -19.87
C HIS A 165 -2.84 -0.85 -18.80
N PRO A 166 -2.56 -0.53 -17.52
CA PRO A 166 -2.60 -1.50 -16.44
C PRO A 166 -4.01 -2.10 -16.31
N LYS A 167 -4.12 -3.39 -16.00
CA LYS A 167 -5.41 -4.10 -15.93
C LYS A 167 -5.60 -4.73 -14.57
N PHE A 168 -6.76 -4.49 -13.95
CA PHE A 168 -7.11 -5.21 -12.73
C PHE A 168 -7.11 -6.72 -13.00
N GLN A 169 -6.33 -7.45 -12.22
CA GLN A 169 -6.12 -8.89 -12.41
C GLN A 169 -6.93 -9.67 -11.39
N HIS A 170 -6.75 -9.39 -10.10
CA HIS A 170 -7.44 -10.06 -9.01
C HIS A 170 -7.28 -9.29 -7.68
N SER A 171 -7.98 -9.76 -6.64
CA SER A 171 -7.82 -9.31 -5.26
C SER A 171 -7.72 -10.50 -4.31
N ASN A 172 -7.23 -10.28 -3.09
CA ASN A 172 -7.18 -11.30 -2.05
C ASN A 172 -7.40 -10.70 -0.64
N ARG A 173 -7.60 -11.58 0.35
CA ARG A 173 -7.42 -11.27 1.77
C ARG A 173 -6.70 -12.40 2.49
N ALA A 174 -6.07 -12.04 3.60
CA ALA A 174 -5.46 -12.97 4.54
C ALA A 174 -6.50 -13.59 5.50
N VAL A 175 -6.12 -14.60 6.28
CA VAL A 175 -7.03 -15.34 7.17
C VAL A 175 -6.99 -14.79 8.60
N LEU A 176 -5.81 -14.43 9.10
CA LEU A 176 -5.61 -13.95 10.46
C LEU A 176 -5.60 -12.42 10.57
N SER A 177 -5.36 -11.73 9.46
CA SER A 177 -5.11 -10.29 9.39
C SER A 177 -5.93 -9.55 8.34
N SER A 178 -5.99 -8.22 8.46
CA SER A 178 -6.68 -7.31 7.55
C SER A 178 -6.03 -5.91 7.60
N ILE A 179 -6.59 -4.97 6.83
CA ILE A 179 -6.21 -3.55 6.84
C ILE A 179 -4.79 -3.36 6.34
N THR A 180 -4.65 -3.56 5.03
CA THR A 180 -3.41 -3.50 4.26
C THR A 180 -2.87 -2.07 4.20
N ASP A 181 -1.59 -1.93 4.50
CA ASP A 181 -0.83 -0.68 4.53
C ASP A 181 0.43 -0.83 3.63
N GLU A 182 1.65 -0.64 4.16
CA GLU A 182 2.90 -0.65 3.39
C GLU A 182 3.21 -1.96 2.66
N ILE A 183 3.89 -1.82 1.52
CA ILE A 183 4.21 -2.89 0.59
C ILE A 183 5.68 -2.81 0.16
N ARG A 184 6.40 -3.93 0.17
CA ARG A 184 7.76 -4.06 -0.39
C ARG A 184 7.88 -5.30 -1.27
N ALA A 185 8.32 -5.12 -2.51
CA ALA A 185 8.58 -6.24 -3.42
C ALA A 185 9.81 -7.06 -2.99
N LEU A 186 9.77 -8.36 -3.28
CA LEU A 186 10.83 -9.32 -3.01
C LEU A 186 11.68 -9.56 -4.29
N PRO A 187 13.02 -9.72 -4.17
CA PRO A 187 13.91 -10.09 -5.28
C PRO A 187 13.53 -11.37 -6.03
N GLY A 188 12.87 -12.32 -5.36
CA GLY A 188 12.36 -13.55 -5.97
C GLY A 188 10.99 -13.42 -6.66
N GLY A 189 10.44 -12.20 -6.71
CA GLY A 189 9.03 -11.95 -7.03
C GLY A 189 8.13 -12.05 -5.79
N GLY A 190 6.98 -11.38 -5.87
CA GLY A 190 6.03 -11.28 -4.75
C GLY A 190 6.36 -10.14 -3.79
N PHE A 191 5.67 -10.10 -2.66
CA PHE A 191 5.66 -8.94 -1.77
C PHE A 191 5.64 -9.34 -0.29
N LEU A 192 6.29 -8.53 0.54
CA LEU A 192 6.00 -8.37 1.96
C LEU A 192 5.04 -7.19 2.13
N ILE A 193 3.99 -7.37 2.92
CA ILE A 193 2.91 -6.40 3.07
C ILE A 193 2.51 -6.32 4.55
N THR A 194 2.41 -5.12 5.12
CA THR A 194 1.90 -4.95 6.48
C THR A 194 0.38 -4.92 6.49
N TYR A 195 -0.20 -5.69 7.40
CA TYR A 195 -1.63 -5.74 7.66
C TYR A 195 -1.82 -5.30 9.12
N MET A 196 -2.27 -4.06 9.31
CA MET A 196 -2.27 -3.36 10.60
C MET A 196 -3.14 -4.03 11.67
N GLY A 197 -4.18 -4.75 11.23
CA GLY A 197 -5.17 -5.37 12.10
C GLY A 197 -5.26 -6.89 11.93
N SER A 198 -5.90 -7.52 12.91
CA SER A 198 -6.46 -8.86 12.78
C SER A 198 -7.53 -8.88 11.67
N ALA A 199 -8.04 -10.07 11.33
CA ALA A 199 -9.17 -10.25 10.41
C ALA A 199 -10.45 -9.49 10.82
N VAL A 200 -10.51 -8.92 12.03
CA VAL A 200 -11.61 -8.07 12.54
C VAL A 200 -11.15 -6.66 12.96
N GLY A 201 -9.94 -6.23 12.54
CA GLY A 201 -9.40 -4.89 12.76
C GLY A 201 -8.84 -4.60 14.16
N THR A 202 -8.74 -5.61 15.03
CA THR A 202 -8.12 -5.50 16.36
C THR A 202 -6.61 -5.76 16.30
N SER A 203 -5.89 -5.68 17.43
CA SER A 203 -4.57 -6.33 17.54
C SER A 203 -4.74 -7.87 17.62
N PRO A 204 -3.74 -8.68 17.24
CA PRO A 204 -2.53 -8.31 16.49
C PRO A 204 -2.70 -8.40 14.97
N GLY A 205 -2.06 -7.47 14.25
CA GLY A 205 -1.85 -7.51 12.80
C GLY A 205 -0.79 -8.53 12.36
N ARG A 206 -0.37 -8.50 11.09
CA ARG A 206 0.62 -9.43 10.52
C ARG A 206 1.53 -8.75 9.50
N LEU A 207 2.69 -9.35 9.27
CA LEU A 207 3.47 -9.16 8.06
C LEU A 207 3.13 -10.29 7.09
N VAL A 208 2.33 -9.99 6.07
CA VAL A 208 1.87 -10.94 5.07
C VAL A 208 2.95 -11.10 3.98
N GLU A 209 3.16 -12.33 3.51
CA GLU A 209 4.06 -12.63 2.41
C GLU A 209 3.30 -13.26 1.24
N THR A 210 3.60 -12.84 0.02
CA THR A 210 2.97 -13.32 -1.22
C THR A 210 3.99 -13.81 -2.25
N ASP A 211 3.56 -14.71 -3.14
CA ASP A 211 4.32 -15.05 -4.35
C ASP A 211 4.18 -13.98 -5.45
N GLY A 212 4.93 -14.14 -6.55
CA GLY A 212 4.88 -13.24 -7.71
C GLY A 212 3.54 -13.18 -8.46
N TYR A 213 2.57 -14.03 -8.11
CA TYR A 213 1.20 -14.01 -8.63
C TYR A 213 0.20 -13.42 -7.62
N GLY A 214 0.66 -12.89 -6.48
CA GLY A 214 -0.20 -12.36 -5.43
C GLY A 214 -0.88 -13.44 -4.57
N ASN A 215 -0.47 -14.71 -4.63
CA ASN A 215 -0.99 -15.71 -3.68
C ASN A 215 -0.32 -15.51 -2.31
N ILE A 216 -1.11 -15.42 -1.24
CA ILE A 216 -0.59 -15.39 0.13
C ILE A 216 0.10 -16.72 0.46
N LEU A 217 1.34 -16.63 0.92
CA LEU A 217 2.18 -17.75 1.34
C LEU A 217 2.21 -17.90 2.87
N HIS A 218 2.29 -16.78 3.60
CA HIS A 218 2.49 -16.75 5.05
C HIS A 218 1.88 -15.51 5.71
N GLU A 219 1.59 -15.62 7.00
CA GLU A 219 1.13 -14.51 7.86
C GLU A 219 2.01 -14.41 9.11
N TRP A 220 3.13 -13.68 9.01
CA TRP A 220 4.18 -13.64 10.04
C TRP A 220 3.82 -12.75 11.24
N PRO A 221 4.27 -13.11 12.47
CA PRO A 221 5.10 -14.26 12.82
C PRO A 221 4.29 -15.55 12.97
N GLU A 222 4.92 -16.69 12.69
CA GLU A 222 4.35 -18.04 12.86
C GLU A 222 5.07 -18.85 13.96
N ASP A 223 6.25 -18.40 14.42
CA ASP A 223 6.99 -19.08 15.47
C ASP A 223 6.49 -18.69 16.88
N VAL A 224 6.76 -19.55 17.88
CA VAL A 224 6.23 -19.38 19.24
C VAL A 224 6.73 -18.09 19.90
N ASP A 225 8.02 -17.75 19.76
CA ASP A 225 8.58 -16.57 20.40
C ASP A 225 8.04 -15.28 19.75
N GLY A 226 7.96 -15.24 18.41
CA GLY A 226 7.30 -14.17 17.67
C GLY A 226 5.81 -14.03 18.01
N THR A 227 5.09 -15.15 18.15
CA THR A 227 3.67 -15.16 18.55
C THR A 227 3.49 -14.60 19.97
N LEU A 228 4.33 -15.00 20.92
CA LEU A 228 4.29 -14.47 22.29
C LEU A 228 4.67 -12.97 22.34
N ASN A 229 5.59 -12.51 21.48
CA ASN A 229 5.93 -11.09 21.35
C ASN A 229 4.71 -10.24 20.94
N ILE A 230 3.99 -10.63 19.89
CA ILE A 230 2.83 -9.88 19.36
C ILE A 230 1.55 -10.00 20.21
N LEU A 231 1.54 -10.91 21.19
CA LEU A 231 0.47 -11.05 22.18
C LEU A 231 0.79 -10.33 23.50
N GLY A 232 2.08 -10.21 23.86
CA GLY A 232 2.53 -9.48 25.04
C GLY A 232 2.60 -7.95 24.84
N GLU A 233 2.68 -7.49 23.60
CA GLU A 233 2.79 -6.08 23.24
C GLU A 233 2.00 -5.80 21.95
N GLN A 234 1.39 -4.61 21.82
CA GLN A 234 0.61 -4.25 20.64
C GLN A 234 1.45 -4.45 19.36
N PHE A 235 0.87 -5.17 18.41
CA PHE A 235 1.42 -5.34 17.07
C PHE A 235 0.39 -4.86 16.06
N SER A 236 0.67 -3.71 15.46
CA SER A 236 -0.16 -3.02 14.48
C SER A 236 0.75 -2.49 13.39
N PRO A 237 1.38 -3.39 12.60
CA PRO A 237 2.44 -3.03 11.68
C PRO A 237 1.88 -2.09 10.59
N HIS A 238 2.55 -0.95 10.42
CA HIS A 238 2.23 0.09 9.45
C HIS A 238 3.45 0.21 8.52
N GLY A 239 4.37 1.15 8.78
CA GLY A 239 5.64 1.29 8.09
C GLY A 239 6.41 -0.02 7.88
N LEU A 240 7.02 -0.20 6.71
CA LEU A 240 7.82 -1.37 6.32
C LEU A 240 9.06 -0.96 5.53
N SER A 241 10.22 -1.47 5.95
CA SER A 241 11.47 -1.39 5.21
C SER A 241 12.24 -2.70 5.25
N VAL A 242 12.99 -2.99 4.19
CA VAL A 242 13.78 -4.22 4.05
C VAL A 242 15.18 -3.87 3.56
N ASP A 243 16.20 -4.37 4.25
CA ASP A 243 17.59 -4.34 3.80
C ASP A 243 17.97 -5.79 3.42
N PHE A 244 17.89 -6.07 2.12
CA PHE A 244 18.11 -7.41 1.57
C PHE A 244 19.55 -7.88 1.75
N GLU A 245 20.53 -6.99 1.52
CA GLU A 245 21.96 -7.27 1.66
C GLU A 245 22.34 -7.60 3.11
N LYS A 246 21.64 -7.00 4.07
CA LYS A 246 21.94 -7.13 5.51
C LYS A 246 20.97 -8.06 6.22
N ASN A 247 20.07 -8.72 5.50
CA ASN A 247 19.12 -9.71 6.01
C ASN A 247 18.21 -9.13 7.11
N LEU A 248 17.72 -7.90 6.94
CA LEU A 248 16.84 -7.22 7.90
C LEU A 248 15.47 -6.89 7.30
N ILE A 249 14.43 -7.02 8.12
CA ILE A 249 13.16 -6.31 7.94
C ILE A 249 12.98 -5.41 9.17
N LEU A 250 12.39 -4.24 8.99
CA LEU A 250 11.99 -3.35 10.06
C LEU A 250 10.54 -2.91 9.80
N THR A 251 9.66 -3.15 10.77
CA THR A 251 8.26 -2.68 10.74
C THR A 251 8.00 -1.74 11.90
N SER A 252 7.24 -0.66 11.69
CA SER A 252 6.78 0.21 12.77
C SER A 252 5.35 -0.13 13.21
N ASP A 253 5.02 0.13 14.47
CA ASP A 253 3.68 -0.07 15.02
C ASP A 253 2.97 1.27 15.25
N PHE A 254 1.79 1.42 14.64
CA PHE A 254 1.07 2.70 14.61
C PHE A 254 -0.15 2.74 15.54
N VAL A 255 -1.28 2.15 15.12
CA VAL A 255 -2.56 2.22 15.84
C VAL A 255 -3.37 0.95 15.60
N VAL A 256 -4.12 0.47 16.60
CA VAL A 256 -5.11 -0.60 16.37
C VAL A 256 -6.25 0.00 15.53
N PRO A 257 -6.49 -0.47 14.29
CA PRO A 257 -7.42 0.22 13.39
C PRO A 257 -8.85 0.36 13.91
N LEU A 258 -9.39 -0.68 14.57
CA LEU A 258 -10.74 -0.61 15.14
C LEU A 258 -10.89 0.49 16.20
N SER A 259 -9.79 0.90 16.86
CA SER A 259 -9.82 1.94 17.91
C SER A 259 -9.99 3.37 17.39
N ILE A 260 -9.87 3.63 16.07
CA ILE A 260 -10.22 4.92 15.47
C ILE A 260 -11.68 4.98 14.98
N LEU A 261 -12.39 3.86 15.00
CA LEU A 261 -13.80 3.78 14.58
C LEU A 261 -14.74 3.96 15.77
N LYS A 262 -15.83 4.69 15.57
CA LYS A 262 -16.92 4.82 16.54
C LYS A 262 -17.72 3.51 16.55
N PRO A 263 -18.30 3.07 17.69
CA PRO A 263 -18.20 3.68 19.01
C PRO A 263 -16.91 3.29 19.77
N VAL A 264 -16.08 2.39 19.25
CA VAL A 264 -14.91 1.82 19.95
C VAL A 264 -13.92 2.90 20.39
N SER A 265 -13.74 3.95 19.57
CA SER A 265 -12.92 5.12 19.87
C SER A 265 -13.30 5.87 21.15
N ALA A 266 -14.54 5.71 21.66
CA ALA A 266 -14.96 6.27 22.95
C ALA A 266 -14.28 5.60 24.15
N LEU A 267 -13.67 4.42 23.97
CA LEU A 267 -12.83 3.74 24.96
C LEU A 267 -11.36 4.20 24.90
N GLY A 268 -11.01 5.07 23.95
CA GLY A 268 -9.65 5.54 23.68
C GLY A 268 -9.01 4.89 22.45
N ILE A 269 -8.17 5.68 21.76
CA ILE A 269 -7.40 5.22 20.59
C ILE A 269 -6.15 4.48 21.07
N GLN A 270 -5.93 3.26 20.58
CA GLN A 270 -4.82 2.39 20.99
C GLN A 270 -3.61 2.60 20.07
N LYS A 271 -2.76 3.57 20.44
CA LYS A 271 -1.54 3.94 19.72
C LYS A 271 -0.33 3.17 20.27
N ALA A 272 0.47 2.59 19.40
CA ALA A 272 1.75 1.96 19.76
C ALA A 272 2.90 2.97 19.73
N ASN A 273 4.09 2.59 20.21
CA ASN A 273 5.29 3.43 20.17
C ASN A 273 6.55 2.62 19.86
N THR A 274 6.39 1.54 19.09
CA THR A 274 7.41 0.52 18.90
C THR A 274 7.66 0.19 17.43
N LEU A 275 8.77 -0.51 17.19
CA LEU A 275 9.14 -1.13 15.93
C LEU A 275 9.55 -2.57 16.19
N ARG A 276 9.33 -3.47 15.24
CA ARG A 276 9.88 -4.84 15.26
C ARG A 276 11.03 -4.94 14.27
N LEU A 277 12.20 -5.31 14.77
CA LEU A 277 13.36 -5.68 13.97
C LEU A 277 13.32 -7.19 13.75
N TRP A 278 13.45 -7.61 12.49
CA TRP A 278 13.38 -9.00 12.10
C TRP A 278 14.62 -9.43 11.31
N THR A 279 14.95 -10.71 11.36
CA THR A 279 15.82 -11.34 10.36
C THR A 279 15.00 -11.74 9.14
N LEU A 280 15.39 -11.26 7.96
CA LEU A 280 14.68 -11.51 6.70
C LEU A 280 14.54 -13.01 6.41
N ASN A 281 15.65 -13.74 6.31
CA ASN A 281 15.74 -15.12 5.81
C ASN A 281 14.83 -16.16 6.50
N ASN A 282 14.40 -15.90 7.73
CA ASN A 282 13.54 -16.79 8.53
C ASN A 282 12.34 -16.06 9.16
N ARG A 283 12.13 -14.78 8.82
CA ARG A 283 10.99 -13.95 9.23
C ARG A 283 10.74 -13.91 10.74
N LYS A 284 11.81 -13.99 11.54
CA LYS A 284 11.75 -13.95 13.02
C LYS A 284 11.96 -12.55 13.58
N ILE A 285 11.12 -12.15 14.55
CA ILE A 285 11.37 -10.96 15.38
C ILE A 285 12.61 -11.22 16.24
N ILE A 286 13.61 -10.35 16.15
CA ILE A 286 14.82 -10.39 16.97
C ILE A 286 14.90 -9.26 18.01
N SER A 287 14.12 -8.18 17.84
CA SER A 287 13.96 -7.15 18.86
C SER A 287 12.68 -6.34 18.67
N THR A 288 12.08 -5.89 19.78
CA THR A 288 11.14 -4.76 19.77
C THR A 288 11.88 -3.49 20.18
N ILE A 289 11.97 -2.49 19.31
CA ILE A 289 12.61 -1.20 19.59
C ILE A 289 11.53 -0.22 20.05
N THR A 290 11.76 0.56 21.10
CA THR A 290 10.77 1.50 21.65
C THR A 290 11.23 2.94 21.44
N ILE A 291 10.36 3.76 20.86
CA ILE A 291 10.51 5.22 20.82
C ILE A 291 9.75 5.82 22.02
N PRO A 292 10.44 6.51 22.95
CA PRO A 292 9.78 7.19 24.07
C PRO A 292 8.71 8.17 23.60
N ASP A 293 7.53 8.11 24.22
CA ASP A 293 6.37 8.99 23.96
C ASP A 293 5.87 9.06 22.50
N GLY A 294 6.32 8.17 21.60
CA GLY A 294 6.07 8.30 20.16
C GLY A 294 4.59 8.30 19.76
N GLN A 295 3.75 7.50 20.45
CA GLN A 295 2.29 7.42 20.30
C GLN A 295 1.82 7.49 18.83
N GLY A 296 2.21 6.46 18.08
CA GLY A 296 2.01 6.28 16.64
C GLY A 296 3.35 6.39 15.91
N ILE A 297 4.02 5.25 15.68
CA ILE A 297 5.20 5.21 14.80
C ILE A 297 4.71 4.85 13.41
N GLN A 298 4.55 5.86 12.55
CA GLN A 298 3.83 5.64 11.30
C GLN A 298 4.70 4.97 10.24
N ASP A 299 5.79 5.62 9.85
CA ASP A 299 6.64 5.18 8.76
C ASP A 299 8.03 4.77 9.27
N VAL A 300 8.69 3.89 8.52
CA VAL A 300 10.08 3.49 8.75
C VAL A 300 10.77 3.17 7.42
N LYS A 301 11.94 3.79 7.18
CA LYS A 301 12.70 3.63 5.93
C LYS A 301 14.21 3.52 6.20
N PHE A 302 14.84 2.44 5.74
CA PHE A 302 16.31 2.33 5.71
C PHE A 302 16.90 3.44 4.84
N ILE A 303 17.97 4.07 5.31
CA ILE A 303 18.68 5.13 4.58
C ILE A 303 19.58 4.45 3.53
N PRO A 304 19.35 4.67 2.22
CA PRO A 304 20.15 4.05 1.17
C PRO A 304 21.66 4.31 1.34
N GLY A 305 22.48 3.28 1.13
CA GLY A 305 23.94 3.36 1.25
C GLY A 305 24.50 3.54 2.67
N ASN A 306 23.67 3.61 3.71
CA ASN A 306 24.15 3.80 5.08
C ASN A 306 24.91 2.55 5.60
N PRO A 307 26.16 2.70 6.10
CA PRO A 307 27.00 1.55 6.45
C PRO A 307 26.54 0.75 7.67
N GLU A 308 25.70 1.33 8.54
CA GLU A 308 25.13 0.68 9.72
C GLU A 308 23.70 0.15 9.48
N SER A 309 23.19 0.22 8.24
CA SER A 309 21.76 0.01 7.92
C SER A 309 20.86 0.89 8.78
N ALA A 310 21.25 2.13 9.04
CA ALA A 310 20.42 3.02 9.82
C ALA A 310 19.11 3.33 9.06
N ALA A 311 18.00 3.37 9.78
CA ALA A 311 16.69 3.75 9.27
C ALA A 311 16.19 5.03 9.94
N ILE A 312 15.34 5.80 9.25
CA ILE A 312 14.51 6.82 9.88
C ILE A 312 13.16 6.21 10.28
N ALA A 313 12.57 6.71 11.37
CA ALA A 313 11.21 6.37 11.81
C ALA A 313 10.46 7.63 12.25
N THR A 314 9.17 7.74 11.94
CA THR A 314 8.37 8.95 12.20
C THR A 314 7.44 8.76 13.41
N ALA A 315 7.54 9.65 14.40
CA ALA A 315 6.70 9.64 15.61
C ALA A 315 5.67 10.78 15.57
N VAL A 316 4.41 10.46 15.28
CA VAL A 316 3.41 11.45 14.86
C VAL A 316 2.99 12.42 15.97
N LYS A 317 2.95 11.94 17.23
CA LYS A 317 2.56 12.80 18.36
C LYS A 317 3.58 13.90 18.62
N ASN A 318 4.85 13.52 18.72
CA ASN A 318 5.89 14.46 19.10
C ASN A 318 6.39 15.30 17.92
N GLY A 319 6.00 14.98 16.69
CA GLY A 319 6.49 15.65 15.49
C GLY A 319 7.97 15.37 15.23
N GLN A 320 8.43 14.14 15.45
CA GLN A 320 9.85 13.80 15.51
C GLN A 320 10.25 12.74 14.49
N VAL A 321 11.45 12.90 13.94
CA VAL A 321 12.18 11.89 13.19
C VAL A 321 13.20 11.25 14.13
N TRP A 322 13.14 9.92 14.24
CA TRP A 322 14.07 9.11 15.01
C TRP A 322 14.98 8.34 14.05
N ILE A 323 16.24 8.14 14.44
CA ILE A 323 17.15 7.24 13.74
C ILE A 323 17.25 5.92 14.50
N ILE A 324 17.15 4.82 13.75
CA ILE A 324 17.15 3.45 14.25
C ILE A 324 18.41 2.77 13.74
N TYR A 325 19.27 2.31 14.64
CA TYR A 325 20.47 1.55 14.34
C TYR A 325 20.25 0.06 14.66
N PRO A 326 19.98 -0.80 13.66
CA PRO A 326 19.52 -2.17 13.89
C PRO A 326 20.60 -3.10 14.45
N PHE A 327 21.89 -2.80 14.25
CA PHE A 327 23.00 -3.62 14.74
C PHE A 327 23.62 -3.13 16.06
N ARG A 328 23.34 -1.89 16.48
CA ARG A 328 23.78 -1.38 17.78
C ARG A 328 23.03 -2.09 18.92
N LYS A 329 23.61 -2.04 20.12
CA LYS A 329 22.98 -2.56 21.35
C LYS A 329 22.81 -1.44 22.37
N ASP A 330 21.71 -1.48 23.10
CA ASP A 330 21.45 -0.57 24.22
C ASP A 330 22.32 -0.91 25.45
N ALA A 331 22.22 -0.09 26.50
CA ALA A 331 22.95 -0.29 27.76
C ALA A 331 22.59 -1.61 28.51
N LYS A 332 21.54 -2.32 28.09
CA LYS A 332 21.13 -3.64 28.62
C LYS A 332 21.52 -4.79 27.68
N GLY A 333 22.21 -4.49 26.57
CA GLY A 333 22.65 -5.47 25.57
C GLY A 333 21.56 -5.87 24.56
N LYS A 334 20.38 -5.24 24.58
CA LYS A 334 19.29 -5.47 23.63
C LYS A 334 19.64 -4.84 22.29
N GLN A 335 19.45 -5.60 21.21
CA GLN A 335 19.75 -5.14 19.85
C GLN A 335 18.71 -4.14 19.34
N GLY A 336 19.15 -3.17 18.54
CA GLY A 336 18.32 -2.11 17.99
C GLY A 336 18.29 -0.90 18.93
N VAL A 337 18.91 0.21 18.51
CA VAL A 337 18.95 1.47 19.26
C VAL A 337 18.17 2.54 18.51
N ALA A 338 17.33 3.29 19.22
CA ALA A 338 16.63 4.46 18.69
C ALA A 338 17.19 5.75 19.32
N GLU A 339 17.56 6.72 18.48
CA GLU A 339 18.07 8.03 18.88
C GLU A 339 17.20 9.11 18.20
N LEU A 340 16.97 10.26 18.85
CA LEU A 340 16.27 11.38 18.22
C LEU A 340 17.16 11.98 17.13
N LEU A 341 16.71 11.99 15.88
CA LEU A 341 17.43 12.59 14.75
C LEU A 341 17.04 14.06 14.56
N TYR A 342 15.74 14.37 14.60
CA TYR A 342 15.24 15.72 14.34
C TYR A 342 13.85 15.98 14.97
N ASP A 343 13.60 17.19 15.47
CA ASP A 343 12.26 17.69 15.84
C ASP A 343 11.76 18.58 14.68
N LEU A 344 10.69 18.16 14.00
CA LEU A 344 10.13 18.86 12.83
C LEU A 344 9.35 20.13 13.22
N GLY A 345 9.26 20.44 14.52
CA GLY A 345 8.68 21.68 15.03
C GLY A 345 7.14 21.64 15.15
N PRO A 346 6.52 22.77 15.53
CA PRO A 346 5.11 22.81 15.96
C PRO A 346 4.10 22.26 14.96
N LYS A 347 4.29 22.44 13.63
CA LYS A 347 3.38 21.91 12.59
C LYS A 347 3.34 20.39 12.50
N ALA A 348 4.34 19.69 13.05
CA ALA A 348 4.38 18.23 13.07
C ALA A 348 3.80 17.62 14.35
N LYS A 349 3.58 18.42 15.41
CA LYS A 349 3.14 17.94 16.73
C LYS A 349 1.65 17.66 16.74
N GLU A 350 1.27 16.59 17.42
CA GLU A 350 -0.09 16.02 17.44
C GLU A 350 -0.66 15.77 16.03
N SER A 351 0.21 15.56 15.03
CA SER A 351 -0.24 15.15 13.70
C SER A 351 -0.87 13.76 13.78
N VAL A 352 -1.85 13.49 12.92
CA VAL A 352 -2.37 12.13 12.74
C VAL A 352 -1.52 11.31 11.76
N ALA A 353 -0.67 11.96 10.96
CA ALA A 353 0.24 11.30 10.05
C ALA A 353 1.50 12.14 9.78
N ILE A 354 2.64 11.44 9.69
CA ILE A 354 3.92 11.89 9.18
C ILE A 354 4.51 10.73 8.37
N TYR A 355 4.40 10.81 7.04
CA TYR A 355 4.94 9.81 6.12
C TYR A 355 6.19 10.37 5.42
N SER A 356 7.14 9.52 5.01
CA SER A 356 8.45 9.96 4.52
C SER A 356 8.85 9.37 3.18
N ASP A 357 9.86 9.93 2.52
CA ASP A 357 10.63 9.22 1.49
C ASP A 357 12.08 9.72 1.46
N ILE A 358 13.02 8.89 1.01
CA ILE A 358 14.47 9.17 1.05
C ILE A 358 15.08 9.02 -0.35
N SER A 359 15.98 9.91 -0.75
CA SER A 359 16.72 9.80 -2.00
C SER A 359 17.56 8.53 -2.04
N ASP A 360 17.73 7.94 -3.24
CA ASP A 360 18.51 6.71 -3.48
C ASP A 360 19.99 6.81 -3.07
N ASP A 361 20.52 8.02 -2.90
CA ASP A 361 21.87 8.33 -2.44
C ASP A 361 21.93 8.68 -0.94
N GLY A 362 20.81 8.53 -0.22
CA GLY A 362 20.71 8.67 1.23
C GLY A 362 20.87 10.10 1.76
N LYS A 363 20.87 11.12 0.90
CA LYS A 363 21.15 12.52 1.29
C LYS A 363 19.93 13.31 1.72
N PHE A 364 18.80 13.16 1.02
CA PHE A 364 17.61 13.97 1.26
C PHE A 364 16.47 13.10 1.76
N ALA A 365 15.77 13.58 2.78
CA ALA A 365 14.56 12.97 3.31
C ALA A 365 13.43 14.00 3.35
N TYR A 366 12.28 13.63 2.79
CA TYR A 366 11.07 14.46 2.74
C TYR A 366 10.00 13.88 3.66
N PHE A 367 9.23 14.74 4.31
CA PHE A 367 8.21 14.34 5.29
C PHE A 367 6.93 15.13 5.08
N THR A 368 5.81 14.44 4.87
CA THR A 368 4.49 15.07 4.86
C THR A 368 4.00 15.29 6.28
N LEU A 369 3.39 16.45 6.54
CA LEU A 369 2.81 16.81 7.84
C LEU A 369 1.31 17.03 7.62
N THR A 370 0.51 15.97 7.79
CA THR A 370 -0.88 15.96 7.33
C THR A 370 -1.73 17.06 7.95
N LEU A 371 -1.69 17.25 9.27
CA LEU A 371 -2.38 18.38 9.92
C LEU A 371 -1.60 19.70 9.81
N GLY A 372 -0.30 19.64 9.53
CA GLY A 372 0.58 20.79 9.35
C GLY A 372 0.42 21.48 8.00
N ASN A 373 -0.26 20.86 7.02
CA ASN A 373 -0.40 21.34 5.64
C ASN A 373 0.95 21.72 5.02
N HIS A 374 1.91 20.81 5.16
CA HIS A 374 3.31 21.09 4.89
C HIS A 374 4.10 19.83 4.52
N VAL A 375 5.11 19.98 3.68
CA VAL A 375 6.12 18.99 3.32
C VAL A 375 7.46 19.56 3.78
N ALA A 376 8.06 18.92 4.78
CA ALA A 376 9.38 19.27 5.28
C ALA A 376 10.46 18.54 4.46
N ALA A 377 11.63 19.17 4.33
CA ALA A 377 12.77 18.68 3.56
C ALA A 377 14.04 18.76 4.41
N LEU A 378 14.73 17.63 4.60
CA LEU A 378 15.96 17.53 5.39
C LEU A 378 17.13 17.02 4.53
N ASP A 379 18.27 17.69 4.63
CA ASP A 379 19.59 17.13 4.28
C ASP A 379 20.08 16.30 5.47
N ILE A 380 20.08 14.98 5.30
CA ILE A 380 20.51 13.96 6.26
C ILE A 380 21.87 13.34 5.91
N SER A 381 22.62 13.93 4.97
CA SER A 381 23.94 13.44 4.54
C SER A 381 24.98 13.41 5.67
N ASP A 382 24.82 14.25 6.69
CA ASP A 382 25.46 14.12 8.00
C ASP A 382 24.40 13.98 9.09
N LEU A 383 24.22 12.76 9.58
CA LEU A 383 23.24 12.41 10.62
C LEU A 383 23.53 13.07 11.99
N LYS A 384 24.71 13.68 12.18
CA LYS A 384 25.04 14.47 13.37
C LYS A 384 24.74 15.96 13.21
N ASN A 385 24.45 16.41 11.99
CA ASN A 385 24.27 17.81 11.62
C ASN A 385 23.22 17.97 10.51
N VAL A 386 22.05 17.37 10.74
CA VAL A 386 20.90 17.41 9.84
C VAL A 386 20.47 18.85 9.59
N LYS A 387 20.33 19.24 8.32
CA LYS A 387 19.91 20.59 7.93
C LYS A 387 18.49 20.57 7.40
N ARG A 388 17.68 21.54 7.80
CA ARG A 388 16.35 21.76 7.24
C ARG A 388 16.43 22.69 6.03
N LEU A 389 15.70 22.34 4.98
CA LEU A 389 15.76 22.97 3.65
C LEU A 389 14.48 23.75 3.31
N ASP A 390 13.38 23.48 4.03
CA ASP A 390 12.14 24.27 4.02
C ASP A 390 12.11 25.33 5.16
N ASP A 391 11.26 26.35 5.02
CA ASP A 391 10.88 27.20 6.16
C ASP A 391 9.68 26.58 6.89
N PRO A 392 9.83 26.14 8.17
CA PRO A 392 8.73 25.57 8.94
C PRO A 392 7.50 26.48 9.03
N ASN A 393 7.66 27.79 8.91
CA ASN A 393 6.58 28.75 9.08
C ASN A 393 5.81 28.99 7.77
N GLN A 394 6.44 28.73 6.62
CA GLN A 394 5.84 28.92 5.29
C GLN A 394 4.49 28.22 5.17
N GLN A 395 3.49 28.96 4.70
CA GLN A 395 2.25 28.38 4.20
C GLN A 395 2.51 27.81 2.82
N GLN A 396 2.51 26.48 2.71
CA GLN A 396 2.63 25.79 1.43
C GLN A 396 1.24 25.65 0.78
N PRO A 397 1.15 25.55 -0.57
CA PRO A 397 -0.12 25.49 -1.30
C PRO A 397 -0.71 24.07 -1.34
N ILE A 398 -0.74 23.38 -0.20
CA ILE A 398 -1.15 21.98 -0.05
C ILE A 398 -2.01 21.79 1.19
N ILE A 399 -3.01 20.91 1.13
CA ILE A 399 -3.89 20.58 2.27
C ILE A 399 -3.91 19.06 2.48
N GLY A 400 -3.71 18.61 3.72
CA GLY A 400 -3.75 17.20 4.08
C GLY A 400 -2.70 16.30 3.41
N PRO A 401 -1.45 16.74 3.19
CA PRO A 401 -0.45 15.90 2.52
C PRO A 401 -0.21 14.61 3.31
N HIS A 402 -0.12 13.48 2.60
CA HIS A 402 0.13 12.18 3.23
C HIS A 402 1.17 11.38 2.46
N TYR A 403 0.81 10.69 1.37
CA TYR A 403 1.80 9.89 0.66
C TYR A 403 2.79 10.80 -0.07
N VAL A 404 4.07 10.42 -0.05
CA VAL A 404 5.16 11.12 -0.74
C VAL A 404 6.08 10.12 -1.43
N LYS A 405 6.53 10.48 -2.65
CA LYS A 405 7.42 9.68 -3.48
C LYS A 405 8.39 10.55 -4.26
N ILE A 406 9.68 10.24 -4.22
CA ILE A 406 10.70 10.91 -5.05
C ILE A 406 10.69 10.27 -6.46
N SER A 407 10.82 11.07 -7.50
CA SER A 407 10.96 10.56 -8.88
C SER A 407 12.29 9.81 -9.06
N PRO A 408 12.38 8.78 -9.94
CA PRO A 408 13.63 8.06 -10.18
C PRO A 408 14.82 8.94 -10.59
N ASP A 409 14.57 10.03 -11.33
CA ASP A 409 15.59 11.01 -11.71
C ASP A 409 15.87 12.10 -10.65
N LYS A 410 15.24 12.01 -9.48
CA LYS A 410 15.34 12.92 -8.31
C LYS A 410 15.02 14.39 -8.56
N LYS A 411 14.38 14.73 -9.68
CA LYS A 411 13.99 16.10 -10.00
C LYS A 411 12.65 16.51 -9.42
N ASN A 412 11.82 15.54 -9.01
CA ASN A 412 10.46 15.81 -8.58
C ASN A 412 10.04 14.98 -7.37
N LEU A 413 9.09 15.53 -6.63
CA LEU A 413 8.41 14.91 -5.50
C LEU A 413 6.92 14.83 -5.81
N LEU A 414 6.37 13.62 -5.88
CA LEU A 414 4.93 13.37 -5.96
C LEU A 414 4.37 13.34 -4.55
N VAL A 415 3.35 14.16 -4.26
CA VAL A 415 2.66 14.17 -2.96
C VAL A 415 1.15 14.10 -3.15
N CYS A 416 0.49 13.18 -2.45
CA CYS A 416 -0.98 13.09 -2.45
C CYS A 416 -1.57 13.91 -1.30
N GLY A 417 -2.44 14.88 -1.63
CA GLY A 417 -3.14 15.78 -0.69
C GLY A 417 -4.36 15.14 -0.01
N TYR A 418 -4.20 13.91 0.49
CA TYR A 418 -5.25 13.15 1.18
C TYR A 418 -4.67 12.05 2.07
N PHE A 419 -5.03 12.05 3.36
CA PHE A 419 -4.83 10.90 4.26
C PHE A 419 -6.10 10.04 4.32
N VAL A 420 -7.02 10.31 5.23
CA VAL A 420 -8.24 9.48 5.37
C VAL A 420 -9.44 10.28 5.88
N GLN A 421 -10.58 10.08 5.22
CA GLN A 421 -11.86 10.63 5.61
C GLN A 421 -12.90 9.51 5.65
N ALA A 422 -13.14 8.97 6.84
CA ALA A 422 -14.04 7.84 7.04
C ALA A 422 -15.46 8.26 7.51
N GLY A 423 -15.78 9.55 7.49
CA GLY A 423 -17.10 10.10 7.79
C GLY A 423 -17.56 9.82 9.23
N ASP A 424 -18.86 9.61 9.40
CA ASP A 424 -19.51 9.48 10.71
C ASP A 424 -19.05 8.26 11.51
N ILE A 425 -18.57 7.20 10.86
CA ILE A 425 -18.11 5.98 11.54
C ILE A 425 -16.72 6.11 12.18
N SER A 426 -16.03 7.25 12.02
CA SER A 426 -14.65 7.44 12.49
C SER A 426 -14.47 8.72 13.30
N VAL A 427 -13.46 8.74 14.18
CA VAL A 427 -12.93 9.99 14.76
C VAL A 427 -11.80 10.60 13.92
N LEU A 428 -11.32 9.88 12.91
CA LEU A 428 -10.29 10.31 11.98
C LEU A 428 -10.93 10.77 10.66
N ASN A 429 -10.93 12.09 10.46
CA ASN A 429 -11.47 12.77 9.28
C ASN A 429 -10.56 13.96 8.94
N THR A 430 -9.49 13.72 8.18
CA THR A 430 -8.56 14.79 7.80
C THR A 430 -9.09 15.58 6.61
N PRO A 431 -9.03 16.92 6.63
CA PRO A 431 -9.12 17.72 5.40
C PRO A 431 -8.04 17.29 4.41
N GLY A 432 -8.36 17.34 3.11
CA GLY A 432 -7.42 17.18 2.01
C GLY A 432 -7.82 18.11 0.86
N ASP A 433 -6.87 18.47 0.00
CA ASP A 433 -7.19 19.13 -1.27
C ASP A 433 -7.52 18.13 -2.40
N TYR A 434 -7.28 16.83 -2.15
CA TYR A 434 -7.49 15.74 -3.09
C TYR A 434 -6.71 15.91 -4.41
N LYS A 435 -5.56 16.59 -4.37
CA LYS A 435 -4.68 16.76 -5.52
C LYS A 435 -3.50 15.81 -5.46
N VAL A 436 -3.00 15.45 -6.63
CA VAL A 436 -1.62 14.97 -6.79
C VAL A 436 -0.75 16.18 -7.09
N HIS A 437 0.15 16.50 -6.17
CA HIS A 437 1.14 17.57 -6.33
C HIS A 437 2.40 16.98 -6.96
N TRP A 438 2.97 17.68 -7.93
CA TRP A 438 4.24 17.33 -8.58
C TRP A 438 5.18 18.50 -8.38
N ILE A 439 5.98 18.41 -7.34
CA ILE A 439 6.80 19.50 -6.79
C ILE A 439 8.21 19.35 -7.38
N ASP A 440 8.87 20.44 -7.76
CA ASP A 440 10.27 20.37 -8.19
C ASP A 440 11.19 20.25 -6.97
N ILE A 441 12.18 19.35 -7.07
CA ILE A 441 13.33 19.25 -6.16
C ILE A 441 14.45 20.09 -6.78
N LEU A 442 14.89 21.12 -6.05
CA LEU A 442 16.01 21.97 -6.43
C LEU A 442 17.35 21.27 -6.17
N ASP A 443 18.44 21.73 -6.81
CA ASP A 443 19.79 21.13 -6.69
C ASP A 443 20.31 20.98 -5.24
N ASN A 444 19.79 21.78 -4.32
CA ASN A 444 20.12 21.74 -2.89
C ASN A 444 19.16 20.88 -2.03
N GLY A 445 18.21 20.17 -2.65
CA GLY A 445 17.16 19.38 -1.99
C GLY A 445 15.96 20.19 -1.48
N ALA A 446 15.92 21.52 -1.68
CA ALA A 446 14.75 22.31 -1.32
C ALA A 446 13.61 22.14 -2.34
N LEU A 447 12.39 22.53 -1.98
CA LEU A 447 11.17 22.27 -2.75
C LEU A 447 10.61 23.53 -3.43
N SER A 448 10.13 23.37 -4.66
CA SER A 448 9.42 24.42 -5.41
C SER A 448 8.07 23.90 -5.93
N PHE A 449 6.98 24.41 -5.35
CA PHE A 449 5.61 24.01 -5.67
C PHE A 449 5.14 24.72 -6.95
N ASN A 450 4.88 23.97 -8.02
CA ASN A 450 4.50 24.53 -9.33
C ASN A 450 3.33 23.83 -10.03
N ARG A 451 3.09 22.52 -9.80
CA ARG A 451 2.16 21.70 -10.59
C ARG A 451 1.29 20.80 -9.72
N THR A 452 0.01 20.70 -10.08
CA THR A 452 -0.97 19.84 -9.39
C THR A 452 -2.00 19.26 -10.37
N ILE A 453 -2.52 18.07 -10.07
CA ILE A 453 -3.63 17.42 -10.79
C ILE A 453 -4.82 17.34 -9.83
N ASP A 454 -5.95 17.94 -10.20
CA ASP A 454 -7.14 18.09 -9.36
C ASP A 454 -8.12 16.93 -9.57
N PHE A 455 -7.94 15.84 -8.82
CA PHE A 455 -8.77 14.64 -8.95
C PHE A 455 -10.23 14.91 -8.56
N GLU A 456 -10.49 15.80 -7.59
CA GLU A 456 -11.87 16.13 -7.19
C GLU A 456 -12.64 16.73 -8.36
N SER A 457 -12.10 17.78 -8.98
CA SER A 457 -12.73 18.48 -10.10
C SER A 457 -12.93 17.58 -11.32
N ILE A 458 -11.96 16.70 -11.61
CA ILE A 458 -12.01 15.77 -12.75
C ILE A 458 -13.08 14.69 -12.55
N PHE A 459 -13.21 14.13 -11.35
CA PHE A 459 -14.09 12.98 -11.09
C PHE A 459 -15.44 13.33 -10.42
N THR A 460 -15.68 14.60 -10.05
CA THR A 460 -16.95 15.10 -9.47
C THR A 460 -18.20 14.59 -10.21
N ARG A 461 -18.15 14.50 -11.54
CA ARG A 461 -19.31 14.12 -12.38
C ARG A 461 -19.45 12.63 -12.66
N THR A 462 -18.45 11.82 -12.32
CA THR A 462 -18.40 10.39 -12.70
C THR A 462 -18.28 9.44 -11.50
N ARG A 463 -17.75 9.91 -10.36
CA ARG A 463 -17.48 9.12 -9.14
C ARG A 463 -17.75 9.90 -7.84
N GLY A 464 -18.52 10.98 -7.93
CA GLY A 464 -18.79 11.89 -6.80
C GLY A 464 -17.55 12.65 -6.31
N GLY A 465 -16.50 12.72 -7.13
CA GLY A 465 -15.17 13.16 -6.73
C GLY A 465 -14.15 12.03 -6.80
N ALA A 466 -12.94 12.26 -6.28
CA ALA A 466 -11.93 11.21 -6.16
C ALA A 466 -10.94 11.49 -5.03
N ARG A 467 -10.39 10.41 -4.45
CA ARG A 467 -9.54 10.44 -3.26
C ARG A 467 -8.19 9.77 -3.60
N PRO A 468 -7.26 10.46 -4.29
CA PRO A 468 -5.95 9.91 -4.64
C PRO A 468 -5.11 9.77 -3.38
N HIS A 469 -4.68 8.56 -3.03
CA HIS A 469 -4.02 8.30 -1.75
C HIS A 469 -2.53 8.06 -1.86
N SER A 470 -2.08 7.19 -2.78
CA SER A 470 -0.67 6.83 -2.94
C SER A 470 -0.29 6.63 -4.41
N ALA A 471 1.02 6.54 -4.65
CA ALA A 471 1.55 6.45 -6.00
C ALA A 471 2.79 5.56 -6.16
N VAL A 472 2.95 5.04 -7.37
CA VAL A 472 4.18 4.45 -7.92
C VAL A 472 4.56 5.25 -9.16
N ILE A 473 5.86 5.45 -9.40
CA ILE A 473 6.38 6.18 -10.56
C ILE A 473 7.19 5.21 -11.42
N PHE A 474 6.82 5.09 -12.70
CA PHE A 474 7.65 4.45 -13.70
C PHE A 474 8.39 5.53 -14.50
N ASP A 475 9.71 5.44 -14.59
CA ASP A 475 10.53 6.22 -15.50
C ASP A 475 11.03 5.32 -16.64
N LEU A 476 10.47 5.56 -17.82
CA LEU A 476 10.70 4.86 -19.09
C LEU A 476 11.55 5.72 -20.04
N THR A 477 12.24 6.76 -19.53
CA THR A 477 13.06 7.68 -20.35
C THR A 477 14.19 6.96 -21.10
N ASP A 478 14.76 5.89 -20.52
CA ASP A 478 15.52 4.87 -21.25
C ASP A 478 14.71 3.56 -21.29
N PRO A 479 14.06 3.22 -22.42
CA PRO A 479 13.29 1.98 -22.56
C PRO A 479 14.10 0.69 -22.41
N ASN A 480 15.44 0.75 -22.42
CA ASN A 480 16.30 -0.42 -22.19
C ASN A 480 16.61 -0.64 -20.70
N HIS A 481 16.49 0.42 -19.89
CA HIS A 481 16.75 0.41 -18.45
C HIS A 481 15.65 1.17 -17.70
N PRO A 482 14.37 0.76 -17.84
CA PRO A 482 13.26 1.40 -17.14
C PRO A 482 13.43 1.27 -15.63
N VAL A 483 13.03 2.31 -14.89
CA VAL A 483 13.06 2.31 -13.43
C VAL A 483 11.64 2.33 -12.89
N TYR A 484 11.33 1.34 -12.05
CA TYR A 484 10.04 1.16 -11.40
C TYR A 484 10.20 1.47 -9.91
N TYR A 485 9.52 2.51 -9.40
CA TYR A 485 9.76 3.01 -8.04
C TYR A 485 8.48 3.26 -7.25
#